data_AF-A0A2C1KS86-F1
#
_entry.id   AF-A0A2C1KS86-F1
#
_cell.length_a   1.000
_cell.length_b   1.000
_cell.length_c   1.000
_cell.angle_alpha   90.00
_cell.angle_beta   90.00
_cell.angle_gamma   90.00
#
_symmetry.space_group_name_H-M   'P 1'
#
loop_
_entity.id
_entity.type
_entity.pdbx_description
1 polymer ?
#
loop_
_entity_poly.entity_id
_entity_poly.type
_entity_poly.pdbx_seq_one_letter_code
_entity_poly.pdbx_strand_id
1 'polypeptide(L)'
;MLNLPVYAKRDYVPPSPKIVKFYTGIPEKDNWVTVPEGTKEITINVEALNTETVVFWLIPTGTETWYERKLIGYDIKDDKDNNFSLTWNIPQHLHDHLEVQALGENEIARSSINITSTP
;
A
#
# COMPACT_ATOMS: atom_id res chain seq x y z
N MET A 1 45.88 -5.60 -32.46
CA MET A 1 44.49 -5.11 -32.36
C MET A 1 43.71 -6.10 -31.51
N LEU A 2 43.21 -5.68 -30.35
CA LEU A 2 42.38 -6.52 -29.49
C LEU A 2 40.93 -6.39 -29.98
N ASN A 3 40.38 -7.49 -30.49
CA ASN A 3 38.99 -7.59 -30.90
C ASN A 3 38.17 -7.93 -29.65
N LEU A 4 37.66 -6.91 -28.95
CA LEU A 4 36.73 -7.13 -27.85
C LEU A 4 35.36 -7.50 -28.45
N PRO A 5 34.76 -8.64 -28.07
CA PRO A 5 33.39 -8.92 -28.48
C PRO A 5 32.49 -7.85 -27.88
N VAL A 6 31.68 -7.21 -28.73
CA VAL A 6 30.62 -6.28 -28.34
C VAL A 6 29.58 -7.10 -27.57
N TYR A 7 29.80 -7.30 -26.27
CA TYR A 7 28.74 -7.70 -25.36
C TYR A 7 27.79 -6.51 -25.28
N ALA A 8 26.68 -6.60 -26.01
CA ALA A 8 25.55 -5.71 -25.81
C ALA A 8 25.21 -5.73 -24.31
N LYS A 9 25.34 -4.57 -23.65
CA LYS A 9 24.77 -4.34 -22.32
C LYS A 9 23.29 -4.70 -22.45
N ARG A 10 22.86 -5.78 -21.81
CA ARG A 10 21.42 -5.99 -21.61
C ARG A 10 20.98 -4.86 -20.68
N ASP A 11 19.98 -4.08 -21.11
CA ASP A 11 19.38 -3.10 -20.23
C ASP A 11 18.82 -3.82 -19.00
N TYR A 12 19.20 -3.34 -17.82
CA TYR A 12 18.65 -3.86 -16.57
C TYR A 12 17.16 -3.50 -16.53
N VAL A 13 16.31 -4.51 -16.32
CA VAL A 13 14.87 -4.32 -16.13
C VAL A 13 14.58 -4.64 -14.67
N PRO A 14 14.23 -3.64 -13.83
CA PRO A 14 13.88 -3.91 -12.46
C PRO A 14 12.60 -4.74 -12.39
N PRO A 15 12.50 -5.65 -11.41
CA PRO A 15 11.30 -6.46 -11.23
C PRO A 15 10.11 -5.58 -10.79
N SER A 16 8.91 -5.90 -11.28
CA SER A 16 7.68 -5.20 -10.91
C SER A 16 7.35 -5.37 -9.42
N PRO A 17 6.86 -4.32 -8.73
CA PRO A 17 6.38 -4.43 -7.37
C PRO A 17 5.15 -5.33 -7.31
N LYS A 18 4.96 -6.02 -6.18
CA LYS A 18 3.81 -6.90 -5.98
C LYS A 18 3.34 -6.84 -4.53
N ILE A 19 2.08 -6.49 -4.32
CA ILE A 19 1.41 -6.63 -3.03
C ILE A 19 0.97 -8.09 -2.89
N VAL A 20 1.55 -8.81 -1.93
CA VAL A 20 1.24 -10.21 -1.63
C VAL A 20 0.06 -10.29 -0.66
N LYS A 21 0.07 -9.41 0.35
CA LYS A 21 -0.97 -9.36 1.37
C LYS A 21 -1.22 -7.92 1.80
N PHE A 22 -2.46 -7.59 2.07
CA PHE A 22 -2.89 -6.29 2.60
C PHE A 22 -4.07 -6.53 3.53
N TYR A 23 -3.93 -6.14 4.80
CA TYR A 23 -4.95 -6.34 5.82
C TYR A 23 -4.79 -5.34 6.97
N THR A 24 -5.81 -5.24 7.81
CA THR A 24 -5.75 -4.43 9.03
C THR A 24 -5.83 -5.34 10.27
N GLY A 25 -5.58 -4.78 11.46
CA GLY A 25 -5.83 -5.46 12.72
C GLY A 25 -7.30 -5.87 12.94
N ILE A 26 -8.22 -5.33 12.13
CA ILE A 26 -9.64 -5.69 12.10
C ILE A 26 -9.90 -6.50 10.82
N PRO A 27 -10.49 -7.71 10.92
CA PRO A 27 -10.74 -8.54 9.76
C PRO A 27 -11.80 -7.92 8.84
N GLU A 28 -11.63 -8.11 7.55
CA GLU A 28 -12.63 -7.75 6.54
C GLU A 28 -13.78 -8.76 6.57
N LYS A 29 -15.01 -8.24 6.53
CA LYS A 29 -16.24 -9.03 6.44
C LYS A 29 -17.17 -8.35 5.44
N ASP A 30 -17.75 -9.13 4.53
CA ASP A 30 -18.69 -8.63 3.52
C ASP A 30 -18.13 -7.45 2.70
N ASN A 31 -16.84 -7.51 2.36
CA ASN A 31 -16.05 -6.47 1.67
C ASN A 31 -15.78 -5.18 2.45
N TRP A 32 -15.95 -5.19 3.79
CA TRP A 32 -15.71 -4.04 4.64
C TRP A 32 -14.86 -4.39 5.86
N VAL A 33 -13.92 -3.51 6.18
CA VAL A 33 -13.37 -3.41 7.54
C VAL A 33 -14.25 -2.45 8.33
N THR A 34 -14.99 -3.00 9.29
CA THR A 34 -15.89 -2.20 10.15
C THR A 34 -15.19 -1.89 11.46
N VAL A 35 -14.78 -0.63 11.63
CA VAL A 35 -14.08 -0.14 12.81
C VAL A 35 -15.07 0.10 13.96
N PRO A 36 -14.93 -0.59 15.11
CA PRO A 36 -15.80 -0.39 16.25
C PRO A 36 -15.72 1.03 16.81
N GLU A 37 -16.85 1.50 17.36
CA GLU A 37 -16.92 2.78 18.06
C GLU A 37 -15.87 2.83 19.19
N GLY A 38 -15.23 3.99 19.33
CA GLY A 38 -14.20 4.22 20.36
C GLY A 38 -12.79 3.72 19.98
N THR A 39 -12.62 3.00 18.87
CA THR A 39 -11.30 2.65 18.35
C THR A 39 -10.50 3.90 18.04
N LYS A 40 -9.33 4.04 18.66
CA LYS A 40 -8.43 5.18 18.48
C LYS A 40 -7.45 4.96 17.34
N GLU A 41 -6.95 3.75 17.24
CA GLU A 41 -5.90 3.37 16.28
C GLU A 41 -6.16 1.99 15.71
N ILE A 42 -5.74 1.79 14.46
CA ILE A 42 -5.59 0.47 13.85
C ILE A 42 -4.20 0.32 13.26
N THR A 43 -3.72 -0.91 13.19
CA THR A 43 -2.50 -1.23 12.43
C THR A 43 -2.89 -1.76 11.06
N ILE A 44 -2.33 -1.16 10.02
CA ILE A 44 -2.40 -1.60 8.64
C ILE A 44 -1.12 -2.38 8.34
N ASN A 45 -1.23 -3.54 7.71
CA ASN A 45 -0.11 -4.41 7.39
C ASN A 45 -0.12 -4.75 5.91
N VAL A 46 1.05 -4.69 5.28
CA VAL A 46 1.27 -5.02 3.88
C VAL A 46 2.49 -5.90 3.75
N GLU A 47 2.37 -6.99 3.02
CA GLU A 47 3.52 -7.76 2.53
C GLU A 47 3.69 -7.43 1.05
N ALA A 48 4.86 -6.89 0.66
CA ALA A 48 5.12 -6.47 -0.72
C ALA A 48 6.54 -6.83 -1.19
N LEU A 49 6.64 -7.37 -2.40
CA LEU A 49 7.90 -7.74 -3.06
C LEU A 49 8.36 -6.64 -4.01
N ASN A 50 9.67 -6.57 -4.26
CA ASN A 50 10.28 -5.62 -5.21
C ASN A 50 9.83 -4.16 -4.97
N THR A 51 9.73 -3.79 -3.71
CA THR A 51 9.12 -2.56 -3.24
C THR A 51 10.06 -1.92 -2.24
N GLU A 52 10.37 -0.64 -2.43
CA GLU A 52 11.19 0.12 -1.49
C GLU A 52 10.31 0.91 -0.51
N THR A 53 9.14 1.35 -0.96
CA THR A 53 8.23 2.16 -0.14
C THR A 53 6.79 1.69 -0.35
N VAL A 54 6.04 1.54 0.73
CA VAL A 54 4.58 1.44 0.69
C VAL A 54 3.97 2.75 1.17
N VAL A 55 3.04 3.29 0.38
CA VAL A 55 2.32 4.53 0.69
C VAL A 55 0.85 4.20 0.98
N PHE A 56 0.31 4.78 2.05
CA PHE A 56 -1.04 4.52 2.51
C PHE A 56 -1.92 5.75 2.27
N TRP A 57 -3.05 5.54 1.59
CA TRP A 57 -3.98 6.58 1.19
C TRP A 57 -5.38 6.30 1.73
N LEU A 58 -6.07 7.36 2.15
CA LEU A 58 -7.50 7.34 2.38
C LEU A 58 -8.20 8.06 1.23
N ILE A 59 -9.19 7.42 0.61
CA ILE A 59 -9.91 7.94 -0.56
C ILE A 59 -11.41 7.94 -0.24
N PRO A 60 -12.12 9.08 -0.38
CA PRO A 60 -13.57 9.09 -0.22
C PRO A 60 -14.28 8.08 -1.13
N THR A 61 -15.36 7.46 -0.65
CA THR A 61 -16.22 6.65 -1.53
C THR A 61 -16.86 7.52 -2.61
N GLY A 62 -16.98 6.99 -3.82
CA GLY A 62 -17.60 7.71 -4.95
C GLY A 62 -16.94 7.36 -6.27
N THR A 63 -17.41 7.99 -7.35
CA THR A 63 -16.77 7.88 -8.67
C THR A 63 -15.73 8.96 -8.82
N GLU A 64 -14.55 8.62 -9.36
CA GLU A 64 -13.45 9.55 -9.66
C GLU A 64 -12.83 10.30 -8.46
N THR A 65 -13.11 9.88 -7.22
CA THR A 65 -12.64 10.57 -5.98
C THR A 65 -11.14 10.45 -5.68
N TRP A 66 -10.34 9.82 -6.56
CA TRP A 66 -8.89 9.68 -6.39
C TRP A 66 -8.15 11.01 -6.20
N TYR A 67 -8.67 12.11 -6.77
CA TYR A 67 -8.09 13.44 -6.60
C TYR A 67 -8.29 14.02 -5.19
N GLU A 68 -9.22 13.45 -4.40
CA GLU A 68 -9.53 13.83 -3.01
C GLU A 68 -8.77 12.99 -1.98
N ARG A 69 -7.90 12.09 -2.43
CA ARG A 69 -7.15 11.19 -1.55
C ARG A 69 -6.30 11.97 -0.55
N LYS A 70 -6.20 11.43 0.66
CA LYS A 70 -5.36 11.94 1.74
C LYS A 70 -4.24 10.95 2.01
N LEU A 71 -3.00 11.44 2.03
CA LEU A 71 -1.86 10.65 2.49
C LEU A 71 -2.00 10.45 4.00
N ILE A 72 -2.10 9.20 4.46
CA ILE A 72 -2.18 8.89 5.90
C ILE A 72 -0.84 8.40 6.47
N GLY A 73 0.08 7.94 5.61
CA GLY A 73 1.42 7.56 6.02
C GLY A 73 2.18 6.82 4.93
N TYR A 74 3.39 6.39 5.25
CA TYR A 74 4.23 5.55 4.42
C TYR A 74 5.15 4.72 5.31
N ASP A 75 5.67 3.63 4.75
CA ASP A 75 6.72 2.82 5.36
C ASP A 75 7.79 2.49 4.31
N ILE A 76 9.04 2.49 4.73
CA ILE A 76 10.21 2.27 3.86
C ILE A 76 10.83 0.96 4.27
N LYS A 77 11.21 0.16 3.27
CA LYS A 77 11.83 -1.14 3.47
C LYS A 77 13.08 -1.02 4.34
N ASP A 78 13.11 -1.75 5.45
CA ASP A 78 14.35 -2.05 6.17
C ASP A 78 15.00 -3.28 5.51
N ASP A 79 16.32 -3.42 5.63
CA ASP A 79 17.14 -4.45 4.95
C ASP A 79 16.77 -5.91 5.32
N LYS A 80 15.76 -6.10 6.16
CA LYS A 80 15.48 -7.35 6.88
C LYS A 80 14.21 -8.07 6.47
N ASP A 81 13.25 -7.42 5.82
CA ASP A 81 12.02 -8.10 5.37
C ASP A 81 11.29 -7.41 4.21
N ASN A 82 10.11 -7.95 3.87
CA ASN A 82 9.18 -7.43 2.86
C ASN A 82 7.86 -7.01 3.52
N ASN A 83 7.89 -6.67 4.81
CA ASN A 83 6.71 -6.31 5.59
C ASN A 83 6.70 -4.80 5.82
N PHE A 84 5.55 -4.21 5.63
CA PHE A 84 5.32 -2.78 5.79
C PHE A 84 4.12 -2.59 6.71
N SER A 85 4.16 -1.56 7.55
CA SER A 85 3.06 -1.30 8.47
C SER A 85 2.85 0.18 8.77
N LEU A 86 1.61 0.52 9.11
CA LEU A 86 1.26 1.85 9.59
C LEU A 86 0.28 1.71 10.76
N THR A 87 0.65 2.24 11.91
CA THR A 87 -0.31 2.52 12.99
C THR A 87 -0.99 3.86 12.69
N TRP A 88 -2.29 3.81 12.41
CA TRP A 88 -3.06 4.96 11.98
C TRP A 88 -4.08 5.37 13.04
N ASN A 89 -4.05 6.65 13.41
CA ASN A 89 -5.07 7.28 14.24
C ASN A 89 -6.36 7.48 13.44
N ILE A 90 -7.40 6.75 13.80
CA ILE A 90 -8.65 6.67 13.04
C ILE A 90 -9.50 7.93 13.26
N PRO A 91 -10.05 8.54 12.20
CA PRO A 91 -11.00 9.63 12.33
C PRO A 91 -12.32 9.14 12.94
N GLN A 92 -13.06 10.06 13.57
CA GLN A 92 -14.32 9.74 14.23
C GLN A 92 -15.39 9.18 13.27
N HIS A 93 -15.39 9.64 12.02
CA HIS A 93 -16.29 9.18 10.97
C HIS A 93 -15.47 8.72 9.78
N LEU A 94 -15.74 7.49 9.34
CA LEU A 94 -15.02 6.83 8.28
C LEU A 94 -16.02 6.13 7.37
N HIS A 95 -15.94 6.41 6.07
CA HIS A 95 -16.67 5.70 5.03
C HIS A 95 -15.93 5.92 3.70
N ASP A 96 -14.84 5.17 3.56
CA ASP A 96 -13.77 5.47 2.61
C ASP A 96 -13.17 4.18 2.05
N HIS A 97 -12.28 4.32 1.07
CA HIS A 97 -11.37 3.29 0.63
C HIS A 97 -9.99 3.54 1.25
N LEU A 98 -9.43 2.52 1.88
CA LEU A 98 -8.03 2.48 2.26
C LEU A 98 -7.25 1.86 1.11
N GLU A 99 -6.42 2.64 0.42
CA GLU A 99 -5.55 2.16 -0.66
C GLU A 99 -4.09 2.14 -0.21
N VAL A 100 -3.37 1.10 -0.64
CA VAL A 100 -1.92 1.00 -0.52
C VAL A 100 -1.28 1.00 -1.90
N GLN A 101 -0.16 1.71 -2.01
CA GLN A 101 0.68 1.75 -3.20
C GLN A 101 2.07 1.23 -2.87
N ALA A 102 2.45 0.12 -3.48
CA ALA A 102 3.80 -0.42 -3.40
C ALA A 102 4.63 0.16 -4.55
N LEU A 103 5.63 0.96 -4.20
CA LEU A 103 6.50 1.68 -5.12
C LEU A 103 7.73 0.82 -5.46
N GLY A 104 7.80 0.34 -6.69
CA GLY A 104 9.01 -0.21 -7.30
C GLY A 104 9.78 0.87 -8.06
N GLU A 105 10.91 0.51 -8.68
CA GLU A 105 11.79 1.47 -9.37
C GLU A 105 11.08 2.22 -10.51
N ASN A 106 10.26 1.53 -11.31
CA ASN A 106 9.59 2.10 -12.49
C ASN A 106 8.07 1.90 -12.50
N GLU A 107 7.52 1.17 -11.53
CA GLU A 107 6.13 0.73 -11.53
C GLU A 107 5.50 0.88 -10.13
N ILE A 108 4.17 0.90 -10.10
CA ILE A 108 3.39 0.99 -8.86
C ILE A 108 2.33 -0.11 -8.86
N ALA A 109 2.36 -0.98 -7.86
CA ALA A 109 1.26 -1.89 -7.57
C ALA A 109 0.28 -1.25 -6.58
N ARG A 110 -1.02 -1.53 -6.73
CA ARG A 110 -2.09 -0.94 -5.91
C ARG A 110 -3.03 -2.01 -5.38
N SER A 111 -3.54 -1.81 -4.18
CA SER A 111 -4.64 -2.60 -3.61
C SER A 111 -5.47 -1.72 -2.70
N SER A 112 -6.77 -1.97 -2.63
CA SER A 112 -7.67 -1.23 -1.76
C SER A 112 -8.60 -2.15 -0.98
N ILE A 113 -9.06 -1.67 0.16
CA ILE A 113 -10.13 -2.26 0.96
C ILE A 113 -11.13 -1.17 1.34
N ASN A 114 -12.40 -1.53 1.50
CA ASN A 114 -13.39 -0.58 2.02
C ASN A 114 -13.32 -0.56 3.54
N ILE A 115 -13.43 0.63 4.13
CA ILE A 115 -13.36 0.80 5.58
C ILE A 115 -14.42 1.79 6.05
N THR A 116 -15.12 1.43 7.13
CA THR A 116 -16.20 2.24 7.70
C THR A 116 -16.16 2.18 9.22
N SER A 117 -16.56 3.25 9.90
CA SER A 117 -16.85 3.20 11.34
C SER A 117 -18.24 2.61 11.57
N THR A 118 -18.46 1.92 12.69
CA THR A 118 -19.83 1.61 13.14
C THR A 118 -20.61 2.91 13.37
N PRO A 119 -21.91 2.95 13.04
CA PRO A 119 -22.79 4.06 13.40
C PRO A 119 -22.82 4.33 14.90
#